data_AF-A0A2I1HQX4-F1
#
_entry.id   AF-A0A2I1HQX4-F1
#
_cell.length_a   1.000
_cell.length_b   1.000
_cell.length_c   1.000
_cell.angle_alpha   90.00
_cell.angle_beta   90.00
_cell.angle_gamma   90.00
#
_symmetry.space_group_name_H-M   'P 1'
#
loop_
_entity.id
_entity.type
_entity.pdbx_description
1 polymer ?
#
loop_
_entity_poly.entity_id
_entity_poly.type
_entity_poly.pdbx_seq_one_letter_code
_entity_poly.pdbx_strand_id
1 'polypeptide(L)' 'MEIPIFHGEKGENPEEWTNQVEKYLSKIRIEDDKRIFEIAKTHLLGNALQWFENEGM' A
#
# COMPACT_ATOMS: atom_id res chain seq x y z
N MET A 1 6.30 7.87 11.34
CA MET A 1 5.59 7.98 10.04
C MET A 1 4.66 6.81 10.00
N GLU A 2 3.38 7.05 9.83
CA GLU A 2 2.41 5.99 9.58
C GLU A 2 2.31 5.82 8.05
N ILE A 3 2.02 4.60 7.58
CA ILE A 3 1.78 4.38 6.16
C ILE A 3 0.40 4.98 5.84
N PRO A 4 0.28 5.82 4.81
CA PRO A 4 -1.03 6.35 4.41
C PRO A 4 -1.98 5.23 3.98
N ILE A 5 -3.28 5.40 4.22
CA ILE A 5 -4.31 4.52 3.65
C ILE A 5 -4.51 4.90 2.18
N PHE A 6 -4.73 3.90 1.33
CA PHE A 6 -5.11 4.09 -0.08
C PHE A 6 -6.51 3.54 -0.31
N HIS A 7 -7.43 4.39 -0.75
CA HIS A 7 -8.82 4.01 -0.99
C HIS A 7 -9.10 3.59 -2.44
N GLY A 8 -8.21 3.92 -3.37
CA GLY A 8 -8.44 3.76 -4.81
C GLY A 8 -9.48 4.73 -5.35
N GLU A 9 -9.56 5.94 -4.79
CA GLU A 9 -10.53 6.96 -5.19
C GLU A 9 -9.98 7.94 -6.22
N LYS A 10 -10.89 8.57 -6.98
CA LYS A 10 -10.52 9.56 -7.99
C LYS A 10 -9.88 10.78 -7.32
N GLY A 11 -8.60 10.99 -7.60
CA GLY A 11 -7.81 12.08 -7.02
C GLY A 11 -6.68 11.59 -6.11
N GLU A 12 -6.70 10.33 -5.68
CA GLU A 12 -5.53 9.71 -5.08
C GLU A 12 -4.49 9.39 -6.16
N ASN A 13 -3.21 9.57 -5.83
CA ASN A 13 -2.10 9.26 -6.73
C ASN A 13 -1.41 7.95 -6.27
N PRO A 14 -1.54 6.84 -7.02
CA PRO A 14 -0.90 5.57 -6.68
C PRO A 14 0.63 5.66 -6.58
N GLU A 15 1.28 6.47 -7.42
CA GLU A 15 2.73 6.63 -7.42
C GLU A 15 3.20 7.37 -6.16
N GLU A 16 2.48 8.42 -5.76
CA GLU A 16 2.79 9.14 -4.53
C GLU A 16 2.61 8.23 -3.30
N TRP A 17 1.52 7.47 -3.26
CA TRP A 17 1.27 6.52 -2.19
C TRP A 17 2.38 5.45 -2.10
N THR A 18 2.74 4.85 -3.24
CA THR A 18 3.81 3.83 -3.31
C THR A 18 5.14 4.38 -2.82
N ASN A 19 5.52 5.59 -3.26
CA ASN A 19 6.73 6.27 -2.80
C ASN A 19 6.74 6.50 -1.27
N GLN A 20 5.59 6.76 -0.65
CA GLN A 20 5.47 6.91 0.80
C GLN A 20 5.63 5.57 1.53
N VAL A 21 5.01 4.51 1.00
CA VAL A 21 5.15 3.14 1.52
C VAL A 21 6.60 2.68 1.45
N GLU A 22 7.28 2.82 0.31
CA GLU A 22 8.68 2.44 0.14
C GLU A 22 9.62 3.20 1.10
N LYS A 23 9.41 4.52 1.26
CA LYS A 23 10.15 5.34 2.23
C LYS A 23 9.96 4.84 3.67
N TYR A 24 8.76 4.39 4.02
CA TYR A 24 8.49 3.83 5.34
C TYR A 24 9.21 2.49 5.53
N LEU A 25 9.06 1.56 4.59
CA LEU A 25 9.67 0.23 4.64
C LEU A 25 11.20 0.31 4.71
N SER A 26 11.81 1.21 3.94
CA SER A 26 13.25 1.49 3.97
C SER A 26 13.73 1.95 5.36
N LYS A 27 12.96 2.81 6.05
CA LYS A 27 13.30 3.27 7.41
C LYS A 27 13.31 2.14 8.42
N ILE A 28 12.38 1.20 8.30
CA ILE A 28 12.27 0.06 9.22
C ILE A 28 13.07 -1.16 8.79
N ARG A 29 13.84 -1.05 7.69
CA ARG A 29 14.71 -2.10 7.12
C ARG A 29 13.97 -3.43 6.89
N ILE A 30 12.71 -3.37 6.45
CA ILE A 30 12.02 -4.56 5.97
C ILE A 30 12.41 -4.73 4.50
N GLU A 31 13.12 -5.83 4.22
CA GLU A 31 13.54 -6.23 2.88
C GLU A 31 12.84 -7.53 2.42
N ASP A 32 11.99 -8.11 3.27
CA ASP A 32 11.20 -9.30 2.94
C ASP A 32 9.96 -8.90 2.15
N ASP A 33 9.94 -9.25 0.86
CA ASP A 33 8.84 -8.98 -0.07
C ASP A 33 7.48 -9.45 0.44
N LYS A 34 7.40 -10.61 1.10
CA LYS A 34 6.14 -11.11 1.66
C LYS A 34 5.66 -10.22 2.79
N ARG A 35 6.57 -9.77 3.64
CA ARG A 35 6.25 -8.88 4.75
C ARG A 35 5.88 -7.48 4.27
N ILE A 36 6.57 -6.99 3.23
CA ILE A 36 6.25 -5.74 2.53
C ILE A 36 4.83 -5.80 2.00
N PHE A 37 4.48 -6.88 1.31
CA PHE A 37 3.16 -7.10 0.74
C PHE A 37 2.05 -7.12 1.79
N GLU A 38 2.21 -7.89 2.88
CA GLU A 38 1.23 -7.93 3.96
C GLU A 38 1.03 -6.55 4.60
N ILE A 39 2.11 -5.79 4.79
CA ILE A 39 2.02 -4.42 5.31
C ILE A 39 1.27 -3.51 4.35
N ALA A 40 1.64 -3.49 3.06
CA ALA A 40 0.98 -2.66 2.06
C ALA A 40 -0.52 -3.00 1.95
N LYS A 41 -0.85 -4.30 1.95
CA LYS A 41 -2.23 -4.80 1.89
C LYS A 41 -3.09 -4.27 3.05
N THR A 42 -2.57 -4.22 4.28
CA THR A 42 -3.34 -3.70 5.44
C THR A 42 -3.71 -2.23 5.32
N HIS A 43 -3.08 -1.48 4.41
CA HIS A 43 -3.32 -0.06 4.16
C HIS A 43 -4.12 0.18 2.87
N LEU A 44 -4.52 -0.86 2.15
CA LEU A 44 -5.52 -0.77 1.10
C LEU A 44 -6.90 -0.87 1.74
N LEU A 45 -7.78 0.10 1.46
CA LEU A 45 -9.18 0.10 1.88
C LEU A 45 -10.09 0.49 0.72
N GLY A 46 -11.41 0.41 0.91
CA GLY A 46 -12.39 0.85 -0.07
C GLY A 46 -12.25 0.15 -1.43
N ASN A 47 -12.27 0.94 -2.51
CA ASN A 47 -12.19 0.43 -3.88
C ASN A 47 -10.86 -0.28 -4.15
N ALA A 48 -9.75 0.19 -3.56
CA ALA A 48 -8.44 -0.43 -3.73
C ALA A 48 -8.39 -1.83 -3.11
N LEU A 49 -8.91 -1.99 -1.90
CA LEU A 49 -9.01 -3.31 -1.27
C LEU A 49 -9.94 -4.22 -2.06
N GLN A 50 -11.09 -3.70 -2.49
CA GLN A 50 -12.07 -4.47 -3.25
C GLN A 50 -11.52 -4.90 -4.62
N TRP A 51 -10.78 -4.03 -5.31
CA TRP A 51 -10.08 -4.40 -6.54
C TRP A 51 -9.02 -5.46 -6.27
N PHE A 52 -8.21 -5.28 -5.22
CA PHE A 52 -7.17 -6.24 -4.85
C PHE A 52 -7.75 -7.64 -4.55
N GLU A 53 -8.87 -7.72 -3.84
CA GLU A 53 -9.54 -8.99 -3.52
C GLU A 53 -10.20 -9.67 -4.73
N ASN A 54 -10.67 -8.89 -5.71
CA ASN A 54 -11.43 -9.42 -6.86
C ASN A 54 -10.59 -9.63 -8.14
N GLU A 55 -9.56 -8.81 -8.35
CA GLU A 55 -8.79 -8.74 -9.60
C GLU A 55 -7.27 -8.78 -9.39
N GLY A 56 -6.79 -8.45 -8.19
CA GLY A 56 -5.37 -8.30 -7.86
C GLY A 56 -4.65 -9.57 -7.41
N MET A 57 -5.28 -10.75 -7.55
CA MET A 57 -4.73 -12.06 -7.17
C MET A 57 -4.58 -13.01 -8.36
#